data_AF-A0A369BG85-F1
#
_entry.id   AF-A0A369BG85-F1
#
_cell.length_a   1.000
_cell.length_b   1.000
_cell.length_c   1.000
_cell.angle_alpha   90.00
_cell.angle_beta   90.00
_cell.angle_gamma   90.00
#
_symmetry.space_group_name_H-M   'P 1'
#
loop_
_entity.id
_entity.type
_entity.pdbx_description
1 polymer ?
#
loop_
_entity_poly.entity_id
_entity_poly.type
_entity_poly.pdbx_seq_one_letter_code
_entity_poly.pdbx_strand_id
1 'polypeptide(L)'
;MKKGICCLLAILLSGTLSGCQFKDIDKRSFVLAIGIDRPDDPKKRDQFEVTLKMGIPEGDPTKRSQESVVITEVAESVPEAIRLAKSKMDKEVDFSHCKALIYGESLVRNNITPIVDWSSRRRDIQLIMYCAVGMPNAKEVVQMQTKSERLPGNALILGLGKEGTESPYIKTVYSYDLKRRVTERGLDPIMPIVEAKHPDMLVIDKLALFNKKKMVTVLSPEETRIYNLLTSHNLRSSFRVDAEGTSFDYNLEASKSRYRIQGGKDGKAVIQYTLSGRAVLEENTVGTSVTGPVMRGYSKAAGEKWKKDGEQLLKKIQATGLDPIGWGLRYYSRNWNNATEQEDWKRLYPNLEFQVKADMEIKYTGMIR
;
A
#
# COMPACT_ATOMS: atom_id res chain seq x y z
N MET A 1 -68.66 -6.98 -13.24
CA MET A 1 -67.56 -7.84 -12.75
C MET A 1 -66.18 -7.41 -13.25
N LYS A 2 -65.92 -7.24 -14.56
CA LYS A 2 -64.59 -6.84 -15.09
C LYS A 2 -64.03 -5.52 -14.53
N LYS A 3 -64.87 -4.49 -14.32
CA LYS A 3 -64.45 -3.19 -13.75
C LYS A 3 -64.03 -3.29 -12.28
N GLY A 4 -64.70 -4.13 -11.48
CA GLY A 4 -64.36 -4.35 -10.06
C GLY A 4 -63.05 -5.11 -9.89
N ILE A 5 -62.77 -6.08 -10.76
CA ILE A 5 -61.51 -6.84 -10.77
C ILE A 5 -60.33 -5.93 -11.16
N CYS A 6 -60.50 -5.03 -12.15
CA CYS A 6 -59.47 -4.04 -12.48
C CYS A 6 -59.18 -3.07 -11.33
N CYS A 7 -60.19 -2.59 -10.61
CA CYS A 7 -59.97 -1.74 -9.43
C CYS A 7 -59.25 -2.50 -8.30
N LEU A 8 -59.58 -3.76 -8.07
CA LEU A 8 -58.92 -4.59 -7.06
C LEU A 8 -57.46 -4.87 -7.42
N LEU A 9 -57.16 -5.13 -8.70
CA LEU A 9 -55.79 -5.29 -9.20
C LEU A 9 -54.98 -4.00 -9.08
N ALA A 10 -55.57 -2.84 -9.37
CA ALA A 10 -54.91 -1.55 -9.24
C ALA A 10 -54.57 -1.21 -7.77
N ILE A 11 -55.46 -1.56 -6.83
CA ILE A 11 -55.22 -1.43 -5.37
C ILE A 11 -54.13 -2.40 -4.90
N LEU A 12 -54.11 -3.63 -5.43
CA LEU A 12 -53.08 -4.63 -5.11
C LEU A 12 -51.70 -4.21 -5.65
N LEU A 13 -51.64 -3.66 -6.87
CA LEU A 13 -50.40 -3.13 -7.46
C LEU A 13 -49.91 -1.87 -6.72
N SER A 14 -50.80 -1.02 -6.24
CA SER A 14 -50.39 0.17 -5.47
C SER A 14 -49.89 -0.17 -4.06
N GLY A 15 -50.28 -1.30 -3.48
CA GLY A 15 -49.67 -1.85 -2.27
C GLY A 15 -48.22 -2.31 -2.44
N THR A 16 -47.76 -2.53 -3.68
CA THR A 16 -46.37 -2.90 -3.99
C THR A 16 -45.45 -1.70 -4.26
N LEU A 17 -46.00 -0.47 -4.24
CA LEU A 17 -45.27 0.79 -4.35
C LEU A 17 -44.73 1.28 -3.00
N SER A 18 -44.55 0.42 -2.00
CA SER A 18 -43.78 0.76 -0.80
C SER A 18 -42.34 1.05 -1.22
N GLY A 19 -42.09 2.32 -1.55
CA GLY A 19 -40.82 2.81 -2.04
C GLY A 19 -39.71 2.48 -1.05
N CYS A 20 -38.53 2.18 -1.59
CA CYS A 20 -37.34 1.94 -0.80
C CYS A 20 -37.07 3.19 0.06
N GLN A 21 -37.08 3.04 1.39
CA GLN A 21 -36.84 4.15 2.31
C GLN A 21 -35.38 4.61 2.16
N PHE A 22 -35.15 5.68 1.41
CA PHE A 22 -33.83 6.27 1.23
C PHE A 22 -33.55 7.24 2.39
N LYS A 23 -32.40 7.10 3.05
CA LYS A 23 -31.90 8.15 3.95
C LYS A 23 -31.20 9.23 3.13
N ASP A 24 -31.67 10.46 3.27
CA ASP A 24 -31.11 11.66 2.66
C ASP A 24 -29.63 11.87 3.05
N ILE A 25 -28.90 12.66 2.24
CA ILE A 25 -27.45 12.87 2.38
C ILE A 25 -27.10 13.59 3.69
N ASP A 26 -27.92 14.54 4.12
CA ASP A 26 -27.77 15.31 5.35
C ASP A 26 -27.93 14.45 6.62
N LYS A 27 -28.66 13.33 6.51
CA LYS A 27 -28.86 12.31 7.56
C LYS A 27 -27.76 11.24 7.57
N ARG A 28 -26.68 11.41 6.80
CA ARG A 28 -25.53 10.49 6.73
C ARG A 28 -24.25 11.14 7.24
N SER A 29 -23.41 10.30 7.82
CA SER A 29 -22.02 10.62 8.15
C SER A 29 -21.12 9.70 7.36
N PHE A 30 -20.31 10.28 6.47
CA PHE A 30 -19.44 9.53 5.59
C PHE A 30 -18.13 9.21 6.29
N VAL A 31 -17.84 7.92 6.47
CA VAL A 31 -16.56 7.42 6.95
C VAL A 31 -15.52 7.66 5.86
N LEU A 32 -14.45 8.38 6.20
CA LEU A 32 -13.37 8.72 5.28
C LEU A 32 -12.16 7.80 5.51
N ALA A 33 -11.88 7.49 6.77
CA ALA A 33 -10.82 6.57 7.18
C ALA A 33 -11.22 5.76 8.42
N ILE A 34 -10.69 4.54 8.51
CA ILE A 34 -10.86 3.63 9.63
C ILE A 34 -9.48 3.31 10.19
N GLY A 35 -9.32 3.40 11.51
CA GLY A 35 -8.15 2.93 12.25
C GLY A 35 -8.55 1.74 13.10
N ILE A 36 -7.72 0.70 13.14
CA ILE A 36 -7.96 -0.48 13.97
C ILE A 36 -6.71 -0.82 14.75
N ASP A 37 -6.81 -0.73 16.06
CA ASP A 37 -5.75 -1.01 17.03
C ASP A 37 -6.16 -2.17 17.95
N ARG A 38 -5.20 -2.67 18.73
CA ARG A 38 -5.50 -3.40 19.97
C ARG A 38 -5.52 -2.40 21.13
N PRO A 39 -6.51 -2.48 22.05
CA PRO A 39 -6.56 -1.60 23.21
C PRO A 39 -5.31 -1.72 24.08
N ASP A 40 -4.87 -0.60 24.66
CA ASP A 40 -3.75 -0.58 25.60
C ASP A 40 -4.06 -1.30 26.92
N ASP A 41 -5.34 -1.33 27.32
CA ASP A 41 -5.82 -2.01 28.52
C ASP A 41 -5.49 -3.52 28.45
N PRO A 42 -4.62 -4.05 29.34
CA PRO A 42 -4.26 -5.45 29.36
C PRO A 42 -5.45 -6.41 29.45
N LYS A 43 -6.56 -6.00 30.07
CA LYS A 43 -7.78 -6.81 30.21
C LYS A 43 -8.60 -6.91 28.93
N LYS A 44 -8.33 -6.06 27.94
CA LYS A 44 -9.06 -5.97 26.67
C LYS A 44 -8.17 -6.22 25.45
N ARG A 45 -6.99 -6.82 25.63
CA ARG A 45 -6.02 -7.05 24.54
C ARG A 45 -6.56 -7.89 23.39
N ASP A 46 -7.55 -8.75 23.65
CA ASP A 46 -8.20 -9.57 22.63
C ASP A 46 -9.31 -8.84 21.85
N GLN A 47 -9.71 -7.66 22.33
CA GLN A 47 -10.70 -6.80 21.69
C GLN A 47 -10.05 -5.92 20.60
N PHE A 48 -10.88 -5.26 19.81
CA PHE A 48 -10.47 -4.29 18.80
C PHE A 48 -10.86 -2.89 19.26
N GLU A 49 -9.91 -1.95 19.19
CA GLU A 49 -10.21 -0.52 19.24
C GLU A 49 -10.39 -0.04 17.80
N VAL A 50 -11.59 0.45 17.47
CA VAL A 50 -11.94 0.90 16.12
C VAL A 50 -12.19 2.40 16.15
N THR A 51 -11.39 3.14 15.41
CA THR A 51 -11.51 4.59 15.23
C THR A 51 -12.09 4.90 13.86
N LEU A 52 -13.22 5.62 13.82
CA LEU A 52 -13.86 6.09 12.60
C LEU A 52 -13.66 7.59 12.47
N LYS A 53 -13.02 8.03 11.39
CA LYS A 53 -12.99 9.45 11.00
C LYS A 53 -14.04 9.71 9.95
N MET A 54 -14.94 10.63 10.27
CA MET A 54 -16.11 10.92 9.46
C MET A 54 -16.13 12.37 9.06
N GLY A 55 -16.48 12.65 7.81
CA GLY A 55 -16.80 13.99 7.35
C GLY A 55 -18.25 14.31 7.65
N ILE A 56 -18.51 15.50 8.17
CA ILE A 56 -19.87 16.04 8.23
C ILE A 56 -20.11 16.82 6.93
N PRO A 57 -21.14 16.49 6.15
CA PRO A 57 -21.55 17.31 5.02
C PRO A 57 -22.00 18.69 5.53
N GLU A 58 -21.30 19.76 5.15
CA GLU A 58 -21.75 21.14 5.34
C GLU A 58 -22.31 21.68 4.02
N GLY A 59 -23.50 22.29 4.09
CA GLY A 59 -24.17 22.87 2.92
C GLY A 59 -23.71 24.28 2.55
N ASP A 60 -22.82 24.88 3.35
CA ASP A 60 -22.31 26.24 3.11
C ASP A 60 -20.94 26.18 2.38
N PRO A 61 -20.87 26.56 1.09
CA PRO A 61 -19.63 26.55 0.32
C PRO A 61 -18.62 27.63 0.77
N THR A 62 -19.02 28.58 1.64
CA THR A 62 -18.16 29.68 2.10
C THR A 62 -17.30 29.31 3.30
N LYS A 63 -17.66 28.25 4.06
CA LYS A 63 -16.82 27.75 5.16
C LYS A 63 -15.58 27.02 4.63
N ARG A 64 -14.42 27.41 5.16
CA ARG A 64 -13.12 26.97 4.61
C ARG A 64 -12.68 25.58 5.07
N SER A 65 -13.14 25.12 6.24
CA SER A 65 -12.77 23.82 6.83
C SER A 65 -14.01 22.94 7.01
N GLN A 66 -13.99 21.72 6.49
CA GLN A 66 -14.97 20.72 6.88
C GLN A 66 -14.59 20.16 8.25
N GLU A 67 -15.50 20.24 9.21
CA GLU A 67 -15.32 19.57 10.50
C GLU A 67 -15.35 18.04 10.30
N SER A 68 -14.46 17.35 11.02
CA SER A 68 -14.49 15.89 11.12
C SER A 68 -14.84 15.47 12.52
N VAL A 69 -15.69 14.45 12.61
CA VAL A 69 -15.94 13.74 13.86
C VAL A 69 -15.07 12.50 13.89
N VAL A 70 -14.42 12.28 15.01
CA VAL A 70 -13.70 11.03 15.28
C VAL A 70 -14.37 10.31 16.43
N ILE A 71 -14.84 9.10 16.19
CA ILE A 71 -15.41 8.23 17.22
C ILE A 71 -14.50 7.01 17.37
N THR A 72 -14.25 6.60 18.60
CA THR A 72 -13.47 5.40 18.89
C THR A 72 -14.24 4.51 19.85
N GLU A 73 -14.40 3.24 19.49
CA GLU A 73 -15.05 2.23 20.31
C GLU A 73 -14.18 1.00 20.49
N VAL A 74 -14.35 0.32 21.62
CA VAL A 74 -13.68 -0.94 21.91
C VAL A 74 -14.72 -2.05 22.03
N ALA A 75 -14.55 -3.15 21.30
CA ALA A 75 -15.46 -4.29 21.34
C ALA A 75 -14.77 -5.61 20.94
N GLU A 76 -15.42 -6.75 21.16
CA GLU A 76 -14.87 -8.07 20.82
C GLU A 76 -14.71 -8.27 19.31
N SER A 77 -15.49 -7.55 18.50
CA SER A 77 -15.41 -7.60 17.05
C SER A 77 -15.55 -6.22 16.41
N VAL A 78 -14.95 -6.03 15.23
CA VAL A 78 -15.08 -4.79 14.46
C VAL A 78 -16.55 -4.44 14.13
N PRO A 79 -17.41 -5.38 13.70
CA PRO A 79 -18.84 -5.10 13.51
C PRO A 79 -19.54 -4.58 14.77
N GLU A 80 -19.19 -5.11 15.95
CA GLU A 80 -19.75 -4.69 17.22
C GLU A 80 -19.27 -3.28 17.60
N ALA A 81 -17.98 -3.00 17.48
CA ALA A 81 -17.43 -1.67 17.74
C ALA A 81 -18.12 -0.61 16.85
N ILE A 82 -18.38 -0.94 15.57
CA ILE A 82 -19.12 -0.05 14.66
C ILE A 82 -20.57 0.11 15.09
N ARG A 83 -21.22 -0.93 15.63
CA ARG A 83 -22.59 -0.84 16.18
C ARG A 83 -22.65 0.04 17.42
N LEU A 84 -21.66 -0.06 18.32
CA LEU A 84 -21.53 0.82 19.47
C LEU A 84 -21.28 2.26 19.02
N ALA A 85 -20.45 2.48 18.00
CA ALA A 85 -20.19 3.81 17.47
C ALA A 85 -21.48 4.46 16.94
N LYS A 86 -22.31 3.69 16.23
CA LYS A 86 -23.64 4.13 15.76
C LYS A 86 -24.57 4.59 16.88
N SER A 87 -24.45 4.04 18.10
CA SER A 87 -25.30 4.45 19.24
C SER A 87 -24.96 5.85 19.78
N LYS A 88 -23.77 6.37 19.44
CA LYS A 88 -23.28 7.69 19.85
C LYS A 88 -23.43 8.73 18.74
N MET A 89 -24.19 8.41 17.69
CA MET A 89 -24.38 9.23 16.51
C MET A 89 -25.85 9.46 16.24
N ASP A 90 -26.16 10.65 15.74
CA ASP A 90 -27.48 11.06 15.28
C ASP A 90 -27.70 10.83 13.77
N LYS A 91 -26.63 10.48 13.03
CA LYS A 91 -26.63 10.20 11.58
C LYS A 91 -26.30 8.75 11.25
N GLU A 92 -26.77 8.28 10.08
CA GLU A 92 -26.40 6.96 9.57
C GLU A 92 -24.95 6.93 9.10
N VAL A 93 -24.17 5.98 9.62
CA VAL A 93 -22.78 5.77 9.19
C VAL A 93 -22.75 5.15 7.80
N ASP A 94 -22.10 5.84 6.87
CA ASP A 94 -21.96 5.45 5.48
C ASP A 94 -20.49 5.22 5.10
N PHE A 95 -20.17 4.08 4.51
CA PHE A 95 -18.80 3.67 4.15
C PHE A 95 -18.47 3.87 2.66
N SER A 96 -19.39 4.44 1.86
CA SER A 96 -19.22 4.65 0.41
C SER A 96 -18.00 5.51 0.05
N HIS A 97 -17.63 6.44 0.94
CA HIS A 97 -16.46 7.31 0.81
C HIS A 97 -15.27 6.87 1.67
N CYS A 98 -15.30 5.67 2.23
CA CYS A 98 -14.17 5.17 3.01
C CYS A 98 -13.02 4.87 2.05
N LYS A 99 -11.90 5.60 2.20
CA LYS A 99 -10.74 5.49 1.30
C LYS A 99 -9.50 4.93 1.97
N ALA A 100 -9.42 4.90 3.29
CA ALA A 100 -8.26 4.38 4.01
C ALA A 100 -8.65 3.44 5.16
N LEU A 101 -7.92 2.34 5.27
CA LEU A 101 -7.97 1.39 6.38
C LEU A 101 -6.56 1.25 6.97
N ILE A 102 -6.38 1.83 8.15
CA ILE A 102 -5.09 1.90 8.84
C ILE A 102 -5.06 0.82 9.93
N TYR A 103 -4.01 0.01 9.90
CA TYR A 103 -3.80 -1.10 10.83
C TYR A 103 -2.78 -0.66 11.88
N GLY A 104 -3.16 -0.73 13.15
CA GLY A 104 -2.30 -0.39 14.27
C GLY A 104 -1.08 -1.29 14.37
N GLU A 105 0.03 -0.75 14.86
CA GLU A 105 1.25 -1.52 15.10
C GLU A 105 0.98 -2.76 15.98
N SER A 106 0.19 -2.58 17.05
CA SER A 106 -0.18 -3.64 17.99
C SER A 106 -1.01 -4.76 17.33
N LEU A 107 -1.81 -4.42 16.33
CA LEU A 107 -2.61 -5.37 15.56
C LEU A 107 -1.74 -6.16 14.56
N VAL A 108 -0.89 -5.47 13.80
CA VAL A 108 -0.09 -6.09 12.73
C VAL A 108 0.98 -7.03 13.24
N ARG A 109 1.44 -6.86 14.49
CA ARG A 109 2.38 -7.79 15.14
C ARG A 109 1.72 -9.13 15.53
N ASN A 110 0.38 -9.19 15.58
CA ASN A 110 -0.38 -10.36 16.01
C ASN A 110 -1.03 -11.10 14.83
N ASN A 111 -2.10 -10.54 14.27
CA ASN A 111 -2.85 -11.17 13.18
C ASN A 111 -3.74 -10.17 12.43
N ILE A 112 -3.44 -9.93 11.15
CA ILE A 112 -4.23 -9.05 10.27
C ILE A 112 -5.42 -9.77 9.62
N THR A 113 -5.46 -11.10 9.62
CA THR A 113 -6.45 -11.87 8.84
C THR A 113 -7.91 -11.58 9.21
N PRO A 114 -8.29 -11.37 10.49
CA PRO A 114 -9.68 -11.08 10.84
C PRO A 114 -10.16 -9.77 10.21
N ILE A 115 -9.29 -8.77 10.16
CA ILE A 115 -9.61 -7.45 9.60
C ILE A 115 -9.72 -7.53 8.09
N VAL A 116 -8.78 -8.22 7.44
CA VAL A 116 -8.80 -8.45 5.99
C VAL A 116 -10.04 -9.24 5.57
N ASP A 117 -10.47 -10.23 6.37
CA ASP A 117 -11.70 -10.98 6.10
C ASP A 117 -12.94 -10.08 6.26
N TRP A 118 -13.04 -9.35 7.38
CA TRP A 118 -14.14 -8.42 7.63
C TRP A 118 -14.28 -7.36 6.53
N SER A 119 -13.19 -6.66 6.19
CA SER A 119 -13.24 -5.58 5.19
C SER A 119 -13.59 -6.10 3.80
N SER A 120 -13.24 -7.35 3.48
CA SER A 120 -13.56 -7.98 2.19
C SER A 120 -14.99 -8.50 2.07
N ARG A 121 -15.64 -8.85 3.18
CA ARG A 121 -17.02 -9.37 3.21
C ARG A 121 -18.08 -8.28 3.31
N ARG A 122 -17.69 -7.11 3.80
CA ARG A 122 -18.60 -6.02 4.09
C ARG A 122 -19.03 -5.31 2.80
N ARG A 123 -20.31 -5.45 2.43
CA ARG A 123 -20.86 -4.99 1.13
C ARG A 123 -20.85 -3.47 0.93
N ASP A 124 -20.92 -2.69 2.00
CA ASP A 124 -20.91 -1.23 2.00
C ASP A 124 -19.49 -0.62 1.95
N ILE A 125 -18.45 -1.47 1.96
CA ILE A 125 -17.05 -1.05 1.84
C ILE A 125 -16.52 -1.34 0.43
N GLN A 126 -15.86 -0.35 -0.18
CA GLN A 126 -15.20 -0.53 -1.47
C GLN A 126 -13.87 -1.27 -1.30
N LEU A 127 -13.58 -2.25 -2.17
CA LEU A 127 -12.31 -2.99 -2.13
C LEU A 127 -11.09 -2.17 -2.64
N ILE A 128 -11.31 -0.91 -3.02
CA ILE A 128 -10.28 0.04 -3.47
C ILE A 128 -9.82 1.01 -2.35
N MET A 129 -10.07 0.68 -1.09
CA MET A 129 -9.45 1.41 0.03
C MET A 129 -7.95 1.19 0.06
N TYR A 130 -7.19 2.24 0.37
CA TYR A 130 -5.78 2.16 0.71
C TYR A 130 -5.61 1.46 2.06
N CYS A 131 -4.69 0.52 2.14
CA CYS A 131 -4.31 -0.17 3.37
C CYS A 131 -2.89 0.21 3.77
N ALA A 132 -2.68 0.55 5.03
CA ALA A 132 -1.37 0.90 5.57
C ALA A 132 -1.24 0.50 7.04
N VAL A 133 0.00 0.38 7.52
CA VAL A 133 0.30 0.30 8.96
C VAL A 133 0.39 1.71 9.52
N GLY A 134 -0.32 1.99 10.61
CA GLY A 134 -0.22 3.27 11.32
C GLY A 134 0.76 3.17 12.50
N MET A 135 1.69 4.12 12.58
CA MET A 135 2.63 4.26 13.70
C MET A 135 2.53 5.66 14.32
N PRO A 136 2.55 5.79 15.66
CA PRO A 136 2.69 4.71 16.65
C PRO A 136 1.43 3.82 16.81
N ASN A 137 0.25 4.31 16.43
CA ASN A 137 -1.00 3.55 16.39
C ASN A 137 -1.88 4.05 15.23
N ALA A 138 -2.92 3.29 14.85
CA ALA A 138 -3.79 3.69 13.75
C ALA A 138 -4.68 4.88 14.11
N LYS A 139 -5.12 4.98 15.37
CA LYS A 139 -5.91 6.09 15.90
C LYS A 139 -5.25 7.46 15.68
N GLU A 140 -3.98 7.63 15.99
CA GLU A 140 -3.23 8.88 15.80
C GLU A 140 -3.11 9.25 14.32
N VAL A 141 -2.78 8.29 13.46
CA VAL A 141 -2.70 8.50 12.01
C VAL A 141 -4.06 8.92 11.44
N VAL A 142 -5.14 8.28 11.88
CA VAL A 142 -6.50 8.62 11.44
C VAL A 142 -6.91 10.00 11.97
N GLN A 143 -6.61 10.33 13.22
CA GLN A 143 -6.96 11.62 13.84
C GLN A 143 -6.22 12.80 13.21
N MET A 144 -5.00 12.59 12.70
CA MET A 144 -4.15 13.66 12.16
C MET A 144 -4.88 14.54 11.13
N GLN A 145 -4.77 15.85 11.32
CA GLN A 145 -5.22 16.87 10.38
C GLN A 145 -3.99 17.63 9.87
N THR A 146 -3.66 17.43 8.60
CA THR A 146 -2.54 18.15 7.97
C THR A 146 -3.00 19.55 7.57
N LYS A 147 -2.19 20.57 7.85
CA LYS A 147 -2.52 21.98 7.53
C LYS A 147 -2.73 22.26 6.04
N SER A 148 -2.15 21.44 5.16
CA SER A 148 -2.29 21.56 3.70
C SER A 148 -3.65 21.10 3.17
N GLU A 149 -4.41 20.30 3.92
CA GLU A 149 -5.63 19.65 3.44
C GLU A 149 -6.87 20.15 4.14
N ARG A 150 -7.85 20.57 3.33
CA ARG A 150 -9.14 21.08 3.82
C ARG A 150 -10.13 19.95 4.13
N LEU A 151 -10.02 18.83 3.41
CA LEU A 151 -10.90 17.69 3.53
C LEU A 151 -10.29 16.67 4.51
N PRO A 152 -11.01 16.30 5.58
CA PRO A 152 -10.50 15.34 6.54
C PRO A 152 -10.16 14.00 5.88
N GLY A 153 -9.00 13.43 6.21
CA GLY A 153 -8.57 12.14 5.63
C GLY A 153 -8.05 12.22 4.19
N ASN A 154 -8.18 13.36 3.49
CA ASN A 154 -7.67 13.51 2.14
C ASN A 154 -6.13 13.42 2.06
N ALA A 155 -5.44 13.80 3.13
CA ALA A 155 -3.99 13.62 3.23
C ALA A 155 -3.56 12.15 3.08
N LEU A 156 -4.33 11.21 3.64
CA LEU A 156 -4.05 9.77 3.48
C LEU A 156 -4.31 9.31 2.04
N ILE A 157 -5.33 9.86 1.38
CA ILE A 157 -5.67 9.56 -0.02
C ILE A 157 -4.54 10.03 -0.93
N LEU A 158 -4.13 11.30 -0.80
CA LEU A 158 -3.08 11.91 -1.62
C LEU A 158 -1.70 11.31 -1.35
N GLY A 159 -1.44 10.92 -0.09
CA GLY A 159 -0.17 10.32 0.31
C GLY A 159 -0.02 8.83 -0.03
N LEU A 160 -1.09 8.04 0.08
CA LEU A 160 -1.05 6.60 -0.24
C LEU A 160 -1.37 6.29 -1.71
N GLY A 161 -2.10 7.19 -2.36
CA GLY A 161 -2.48 7.11 -3.76
C GLY A 161 -1.40 7.59 -4.72
N LYS A 162 -1.77 7.67 -6.00
CA LYS A 162 -0.93 8.23 -7.07
C LYS A 162 -1.41 9.59 -7.58
N GLU A 163 -2.49 10.11 -6.99
CA GLU A 163 -3.15 11.35 -7.42
C GLU A 163 -2.50 12.59 -6.79
N GLY A 164 -1.81 12.43 -5.66
CA GLY A 164 -1.07 13.48 -4.98
C GLY A 164 0.42 13.40 -5.28
N THR A 165 1.18 12.83 -4.33
CA THR A 165 2.64 12.76 -4.43
C THR A 165 3.08 11.49 -5.17
N GLU A 166 3.77 11.65 -6.30
CA GLU A 166 4.50 10.57 -6.95
C GLU A 166 5.89 10.41 -6.30
N SER A 167 5.98 9.58 -5.26
CA SER A 167 7.24 9.31 -4.55
C SER A 167 7.73 7.89 -4.82
N PRO A 168 9.03 7.70 -5.15
CA PRO A 168 9.61 6.36 -5.29
C PRO A 168 9.68 5.59 -3.98
N TYR A 169 9.48 6.26 -2.83
CA TYR A 169 9.47 5.66 -1.51
C TYR A 169 8.09 5.11 -1.10
N ILE A 170 7.03 5.41 -1.86
CA ILE A 170 5.66 5.04 -1.49
C ILE A 170 5.19 3.85 -2.32
N LYS A 171 4.72 2.80 -1.64
CA LYS A 171 4.04 1.66 -2.28
C LYS A 171 2.55 1.68 -1.95
N THR A 172 1.73 2.01 -2.93
CA THR A 172 0.27 1.91 -2.83
C THR A 172 -0.16 0.45 -2.68
N VAL A 173 -0.99 0.16 -1.68
CA VAL A 173 -1.63 -1.15 -1.48
C VAL A 173 -3.13 -0.94 -1.28
N TYR A 174 -3.92 -1.57 -2.14
CA TYR A 174 -5.38 -1.57 -2.03
C TYR A 174 -5.87 -2.77 -1.23
N SER A 175 -7.07 -2.68 -0.64
CA SER A 175 -7.62 -3.77 0.16
C SER A 175 -7.86 -5.06 -0.65
N TYR A 176 -8.19 -4.97 -1.95
CA TYR A 176 -8.26 -6.16 -2.82
C TYR A 176 -6.89 -6.82 -3.02
N ASP A 177 -5.82 -6.02 -3.18
CA ASP A 177 -4.45 -6.53 -3.36
C ASP A 177 -3.94 -7.13 -2.04
N LEU A 178 -4.20 -6.48 -0.90
CA LEU A 178 -3.89 -7.02 0.41
C LEU A 178 -4.62 -8.35 0.64
N LYS A 179 -5.92 -8.42 0.35
CA LYS A 179 -6.70 -9.67 0.44
C LYS A 179 -6.08 -10.76 -0.42
N ARG A 180 -5.78 -10.45 -1.68
CA ARG A 180 -5.13 -11.39 -2.61
C ARG A 180 -3.81 -11.89 -2.04
N ARG A 181 -2.93 -11.01 -1.55
CA ARG A 181 -1.64 -11.41 -0.96
C ARG A 181 -1.79 -12.24 0.30
N VAL A 182 -2.83 -12.02 1.10
CA VAL A 182 -3.12 -12.84 2.29
C VAL A 182 -3.59 -14.25 1.92
N THR A 183 -4.33 -14.41 0.82
CA THR A 183 -4.89 -15.70 0.41
C THR A 183 -4.05 -16.49 -0.60
N GLU A 184 -3.35 -15.79 -1.47
CA GLU A 184 -2.63 -16.37 -2.62
C GLU A 184 -1.37 -17.12 -2.17
N ARG A 185 -1.07 -18.25 -2.80
CA ARG A 185 0.14 -19.03 -2.47
C ARG A 185 1.35 -18.44 -3.19
N GLY A 186 2.49 -18.37 -2.49
CA GLY A 186 3.75 -17.88 -3.08
C GLY A 186 3.78 -16.39 -3.39
N LEU A 187 2.97 -15.59 -2.68
CA LEU A 187 2.97 -14.12 -2.76
C LEU A 187 2.66 -13.54 -1.38
N ASP A 188 3.63 -12.98 -0.68
CA ASP A 188 3.42 -12.48 0.68
C ASP A 188 2.82 -11.06 0.77
N PRO A 189 2.06 -10.75 1.83
CA PRO A 189 1.47 -9.44 2.02
C PRO A 189 2.50 -8.36 2.35
N ILE A 190 2.18 -7.16 1.89
CA ILE A 190 2.94 -5.94 2.15
C ILE A 190 1.97 -4.81 2.48
N MET A 191 2.40 -3.85 3.29
CA MET A 191 1.67 -2.59 3.51
C MET A 191 2.65 -1.45 3.73
N PRO A 192 2.43 -0.26 3.13
CA PRO A 192 3.21 0.93 3.48
C PRO A 192 2.99 1.28 4.95
N ILE A 193 3.98 1.92 5.56
CA ILE A 193 3.88 2.45 6.92
C ILE A 193 3.61 3.95 6.82
N VAL A 194 2.63 4.42 7.58
CA VAL A 194 2.32 5.83 7.77
C VAL A 194 2.71 6.20 9.20
N GLU A 195 3.74 7.02 9.34
CA GLU A 195 4.17 7.55 10.63
C GLU A 195 3.53 8.92 10.86
N ALA A 196 2.78 9.06 11.96
CA ALA A 196 2.31 10.34 12.46
C ALA A 196 3.46 11.05 13.19
N LYS A 197 4.08 12.05 12.56
CA LYS A 197 5.10 12.91 13.20
C LYS A 197 4.48 14.24 13.60
N HIS A 198 4.62 14.58 14.87
CA HIS A 198 4.10 15.83 15.42
C HIS A 198 4.86 17.06 14.88
N PRO A 199 4.17 18.21 14.73
CA PRO A 199 2.75 18.40 15.05
C PRO A 199 1.77 17.90 13.97
N ASP A 200 2.09 17.96 12.67
CA ASP A 200 1.08 17.80 11.60
C ASP A 200 1.61 17.11 10.31
N MET A 201 2.56 16.18 10.42
CA MET A 201 3.20 15.56 9.25
C MET A 201 3.00 14.05 9.20
N LEU A 202 2.50 13.56 8.07
CA LEU A 202 2.49 12.13 7.74
C LEU A 202 3.76 11.80 6.94
N VAL A 203 4.54 10.84 7.42
CA VAL A 203 5.70 10.31 6.70
C VAL A 203 5.36 8.91 6.19
N ILE A 204 5.50 8.74 4.87
CA ILE A 204 5.23 7.48 4.17
C ILE A 204 6.44 7.14 3.31
N ASP A 205 7.36 6.36 3.88
CA ASP A 205 8.61 6.01 3.20
C ASP A 205 9.08 4.58 3.48
N LYS A 206 8.39 3.82 4.32
CA LYS A 206 8.75 2.44 4.69
C LYS A 206 7.71 1.43 4.23
N LEU A 207 8.14 0.19 4.04
CA LEU A 207 7.29 -0.93 3.63
C LEU A 207 7.38 -2.09 4.63
N ALA A 208 6.25 -2.43 5.25
CA ALA A 208 6.14 -3.60 6.11
C ALA A 208 5.90 -4.87 5.28
N LEU A 209 6.60 -5.95 5.62
CA LEU A 209 6.46 -7.29 5.02
C LEU A 209 5.84 -8.27 6.03
N PHE A 210 4.94 -9.13 5.57
CA PHE A 210 4.10 -9.98 6.43
C PHE A 210 4.20 -11.47 6.09
N ASN A 211 4.01 -12.34 7.08
CA ASN A 211 3.89 -13.79 6.89
C ASN A 211 2.42 -14.27 6.85
N LYS A 212 1.62 -13.77 5.91
CA LYS A 212 0.15 -14.00 5.81
C LYS A 212 -0.69 -13.51 7.00
N LYS A 213 -0.15 -13.50 8.21
CA LYS A 213 -0.82 -13.16 9.47
C LYS A 213 -0.21 -11.94 10.15
N LYS A 214 1.11 -11.89 10.33
CA LYS A 214 1.77 -10.81 11.08
C LYS A 214 2.92 -10.18 10.32
N MET A 215 3.24 -8.94 10.68
CA MET A 215 4.42 -8.23 10.23
C MET A 215 5.68 -8.95 10.75
N VAL A 216 6.63 -9.19 9.86
CA VAL A 216 7.90 -9.88 10.15
C VAL A 216 9.06 -8.90 10.12
N THR A 217 9.09 -8.03 9.10
CA THR A 217 10.18 -7.07 8.91
C THR A 217 9.66 -5.79 8.27
N VAL A 218 10.47 -4.74 8.36
CA VAL A 218 10.23 -3.44 7.75
C VAL A 218 11.41 -3.09 6.86
N LEU A 219 11.12 -2.71 5.62
CA LEU A 219 12.10 -2.12 4.71
C LEU A 219 12.29 -0.65 5.06
N SER A 220 13.54 -0.23 5.16
CA SER A 220 13.93 1.18 5.27
C SER A 220 13.50 1.98 4.03
N PRO A 221 13.59 3.31 4.04
CA PRO A 221 13.29 4.13 2.86
C PRO A 221 14.07 3.72 1.61
N GLU A 222 15.37 3.52 1.75
CA GLU A 222 16.23 3.09 0.65
C GLU A 222 15.83 1.71 0.12
N GLU A 223 15.57 0.75 1.00
CA GLU A 223 15.13 -0.59 0.62
C GLU A 223 13.75 -0.58 -0.03
N THR A 224 12.83 0.27 0.45
CA THR A 224 11.50 0.46 -0.12
C THR A 224 11.58 1.05 -1.52
N ARG A 225 12.47 2.03 -1.72
CA ARG A 225 12.76 2.60 -3.04
C ARG A 225 13.26 1.54 -4.02
N ILE A 226 14.24 0.73 -3.62
CA ILE A 226 14.76 -0.37 -4.47
C ILE A 226 13.66 -1.41 -4.73
N TYR A 227 12.85 -1.77 -3.73
CA TYR A 227 11.69 -2.67 -3.91
C TYR A 227 10.70 -2.12 -4.94
N ASN A 228 10.41 -0.82 -4.89
CA ASN A 228 9.51 -0.16 -5.82
C ASN A 228 10.07 -0.14 -7.23
N LEU A 229 11.38 0.07 -7.42
CA LEU A 229 12.06 -0.03 -8.71
C LEU A 229 12.07 -1.45 -9.27
N LEU A 230 12.12 -2.48 -8.41
CA LEU A 230 12.05 -3.88 -8.83
C LEU A 230 10.64 -4.30 -9.25
N THR A 231 9.60 -3.70 -8.67
CA THR A 231 8.20 -4.15 -8.80
C THR A 231 7.31 -3.21 -9.61
N SER A 232 7.78 -2.01 -9.95
CA SER A 232 7.01 -0.98 -10.66
C SER A 232 7.65 -0.67 -12.01
N HIS A 233 6.82 -0.30 -12.98
CA HIS A 233 7.28 0.07 -14.31
C HIS A 233 7.45 1.58 -14.40
N ASN A 234 8.56 2.03 -15.00
CA ASN A 234 8.84 3.44 -15.30
C ASN A 234 8.77 4.37 -14.08
N LEU A 235 9.24 3.91 -12.94
CA LEU A 235 9.34 4.71 -11.73
C LEU A 235 10.51 5.68 -11.84
N ARG A 236 10.25 6.96 -11.59
CA ARG A 236 11.27 8.02 -11.53
C ARG A 236 11.85 8.11 -10.14
N SER A 237 13.14 8.42 -10.05
CA SER A 237 13.85 8.54 -8.77
C SER A 237 15.16 9.30 -8.94
N SER A 238 15.73 9.83 -7.87
CA SER A 238 17.07 10.45 -7.87
C SER A 238 18.04 9.64 -7.03
N PHE A 239 19.30 9.58 -7.43
CA PHE A 239 20.32 8.79 -6.75
C PHE A 239 21.63 9.54 -6.67
N ARG A 240 22.27 9.45 -5.50
CA ARG A 240 23.66 9.82 -5.30
C ARG A 240 24.57 8.61 -5.48
N VAL A 241 25.66 8.81 -6.20
CA VAL A 241 26.73 7.82 -6.40
C VAL A 241 28.06 8.43 -6.01
N ASP A 242 28.79 7.70 -5.16
CA ASP A 242 30.18 8.03 -4.81
C ASP A 242 31.10 7.06 -5.56
N ALA A 243 31.97 7.57 -6.43
CA ALA A 243 32.89 6.77 -7.24
C ALA A 243 34.24 7.49 -7.43
N GLU A 244 35.34 6.80 -7.12
CA GLU A 244 36.72 7.24 -7.43
C GLU A 244 37.03 8.71 -7.06
N GLY A 245 36.62 9.15 -5.87
CA GLY A 245 36.86 10.51 -5.37
C GLY A 245 35.92 11.59 -5.91
N THR A 246 34.90 11.20 -6.67
CA THR A 246 33.83 12.09 -7.16
C THR A 246 32.46 11.61 -6.66
N SER A 247 31.61 12.55 -6.25
CA SER A 247 30.19 12.30 -6.04
C SER A 247 29.38 12.91 -7.18
N PHE A 248 28.31 12.23 -7.58
CA PHE A 248 27.36 12.79 -8.54
C PHE A 248 25.95 12.31 -8.26
N ASP A 249 25.00 13.19 -8.60
CA ASP A 249 23.57 12.95 -8.46
C ASP A 249 22.95 12.80 -9.84
N TYR A 250 22.10 11.79 -10.01
CA TYR A 250 21.36 11.57 -11.25
C TYR A 250 19.88 11.36 -11.01
N ASN A 251 19.07 11.87 -11.95
CA ASN A 251 17.65 11.61 -12.07
C ASN A 251 17.39 10.46 -13.03
N LEU A 252 16.83 9.38 -12.52
CA LEU A 252 16.28 8.28 -13.29
C LEU A 252 14.94 8.70 -13.90
N GLU A 253 14.91 8.93 -15.20
CA GLU A 253 13.70 9.34 -15.94
C GLU A 253 12.83 8.14 -16.35
N ALA A 254 13.47 7.00 -16.58
CA ALA A 254 12.82 5.77 -16.98
C ALA A 254 13.52 4.57 -16.35
N SER A 255 12.73 3.64 -15.82
CA SER A 255 13.22 2.41 -15.19
C SER A 255 12.41 1.19 -15.61
N LYS A 256 13.09 0.06 -15.75
CA LYS A 256 12.47 -1.22 -16.07
C LYS A 256 13.19 -2.35 -15.36
N SER A 257 12.42 -3.16 -14.65
CA SER A 257 12.88 -4.40 -14.03
C SER A 257 12.22 -5.58 -14.72
N ARG A 258 13.01 -6.61 -15.04
CA ARG A 258 12.53 -7.90 -15.53
C ARG A 258 13.27 -9.00 -14.79
N TYR A 259 12.57 -10.10 -14.50
CA TYR A 259 13.21 -11.29 -13.97
C TYR A 259 12.82 -12.55 -14.73
N ARG A 260 13.70 -13.55 -14.69
CA ARG A 260 13.45 -14.92 -15.14
C ARG A 260 13.91 -15.89 -14.06
N ILE A 261 13.13 -16.94 -13.86
CA ILE A 261 13.51 -18.07 -13.01
C ILE A 261 14.11 -19.13 -13.94
N GLN A 262 15.37 -19.50 -13.70
CA GLN A 262 16.08 -20.56 -14.41
C GLN A 262 16.40 -21.73 -13.46
N GLY A 263 16.41 -22.96 -14.00
CA GLY A 263 16.69 -24.16 -13.22
C GLY A 263 15.48 -24.68 -12.45
N GLY A 264 15.75 -25.38 -11.33
CA GLY A 264 14.73 -25.91 -10.41
C GLY A 264 14.54 -27.44 -10.43
N LYS A 265 15.05 -28.15 -11.44
CA LYS A 265 14.96 -29.62 -11.52
C LYS A 265 16.06 -30.33 -10.73
N ASP A 266 17.26 -29.76 -10.68
CA ASP A 266 18.44 -30.33 -10.01
C ASP A 266 18.67 -29.74 -8.60
N GLY A 267 17.62 -29.18 -7.99
CA GLY A 267 17.67 -28.61 -6.63
C GLY A 267 18.28 -27.20 -6.52
N LYS A 268 18.74 -26.60 -7.61
CA LYS A 268 19.20 -25.19 -7.66
C LYS A 268 18.35 -24.38 -8.63
N ALA A 269 17.92 -23.20 -8.18
CA ALA A 269 17.19 -22.24 -9.01
C ALA A 269 17.85 -20.87 -8.91
N VAL A 270 17.97 -20.20 -10.06
CA VAL A 270 18.58 -18.88 -10.19
C VAL A 270 17.52 -17.89 -10.63
N ILE A 271 17.42 -16.77 -9.92
CA ILE A 271 16.58 -15.63 -10.32
C ILE A 271 17.48 -14.59 -10.96
N GLN A 272 17.36 -14.50 -12.29
CA GLN A 272 18.10 -13.54 -13.10
C GLN A 272 17.29 -12.26 -13.25
N TYR A 273 17.78 -11.17 -12.68
CA TYR A 273 17.24 -9.83 -12.83
C TYR A 273 17.99 -9.05 -13.92
N THR A 274 17.24 -8.35 -14.75
CA THR A 274 17.75 -7.34 -15.68
C THR A 274 17.08 -6.02 -15.36
N LEU A 275 17.87 -5.11 -14.80
CA LEU A 275 17.48 -3.74 -14.50
C LEU A 275 17.97 -2.85 -15.65
N SER A 276 17.12 -1.97 -16.15
CA SER A 276 17.46 -1.04 -17.22
C SER A 276 16.97 0.36 -16.83
N GLY A 277 17.85 1.35 -16.96
CA GLY A 277 17.53 2.73 -16.60
C GLY A 277 18.09 3.75 -17.58
N ARG A 278 17.31 4.82 -17.81
CA ARG A 278 17.78 6.03 -18.48
C ARG A 278 17.75 7.17 -17.49
N ALA A 279 18.85 7.89 -17.41
CA ALA A 279 19.04 8.94 -16.42
C ALA A 279 19.65 10.21 -17.02
N VAL A 280 19.50 11.29 -16.26
CA VAL A 280 20.07 12.61 -16.52
C VAL A 280 20.90 13.00 -15.31
N LEU A 281 22.08 13.57 -15.53
CA LEU A 281 22.91 14.09 -14.47
C LEU A 281 22.27 15.39 -13.93
N GLU A 282 22.10 15.50 -12.62
CA GLU A 282 21.63 16.74 -11.97
C GLU A 282 22.81 17.59 -11.50
N GLU A 283 23.72 16.97 -10.74
CA GLU A 283 24.84 17.65 -10.10
C GLU A 283 26.08 16.77 -10.12
N ASN A 284 27.25 17.38 -10.29
CA ASN A 284 28.54 16.76 -10.07
C ASN A 284 29.42 17.68 -9.20
N THR A 285 30.09 17.10 -8.19
CA THR A 285 30.89 17.90 -7.23
C THR A 285 32.17 18.48 -7.86
N VAL A 286 32.50 18.10 -9.09
CA VAL A 286 33.71 18.55 -9.77
C VAL A 286 33.29 19.30 -11.02
N GLY A 287 33.73 20.55 -11.16
CA GLY A 287 33.54 21.40 -12.35
C GLY A 287 34.22 20.89 -13.62
N THR A 288 34.50 19.59 -13.70
CA THR A 288 35.04 18.89 -14.86
C THR A 288 34.02 18.95 -15.98
N SER A 289 34.46 19.37 -17.17
CA SER A 289 33.66 19.23 -18.38
C SER A 289 33.26 17.76 -18.57
N VAL A 290 31.96 17.52 -18.58
CA VAL A 290 31.40 16.18 -18.71
C VAL A 290 31.55 15.71 -20.16
N THR A 291 32.61 14.93 -20.41
CA THR A 291 32.92 14.36 -21.73
C THR A 291 32.28 12.97 -21.88
N GLY A 292 32.18 12.47 -23.12
CA GLY A 292 31.63 11.14 -23.40
C GLY A 292 32.25 9.98 -22.60
N PRO A 293 33.59 9.90 -22.41
CA PRO A 293 34.21 8.91 -21.55
C PRO A 293 33.81 9.02 -20.07
N VAL A 294 33.73 10.24 -19.52
CA VAL A 294 33.32 10.48 -18.13
C VAL A 294 31.88 10.00 -17.91
N MET A 295 30.98 10.26 -18.86
CA MET A 295 29.59 9.79 -18.79
C MET A 295 29.45 8.27 -18.82
N ARG A 296 30.31 7.57 -19.58
CA ARG A 296 30.37 6.10 -19.55
C ARG A 296 30.83 5.59 -18.19
N GLY A 297 31.79 6.28 -17.56
CA GLY A 297 32.23 6.02 -16.19
C GLY A 297 31.08 6.15 -15.18
N TYR A 298 30.36 7.28 -15.20
CA TYR A 298 29.20 7.49 -14.33
C TYR A 298 28.08 6.47 -14.57
N SER A 299 27.78 6.16 -15.82
CA SER A 299 26.79 5.14 -16.17
C SER A 299 27.15 3.77 -15.60
N LYS A 300 28.44 3.37 -15.71
CA LYS A 300 28.94 2.12 -15.14
C LYS A 300 28.86 2.12 -13.61
N ALA A 301 29.30 3.20 -12.96
CA ALA A 301 29.26 3.32 -11.50
C ALA A 301 27.82 3.29 -10.95
N ALA A 302 26.89 4.00 -11.60
CA ALA A 302 25.47 3.96 -11.26
C ALA A 302 24.88 2.56 -11.44
N GLY A 303 25.25 1.87 -12.53
CA GLY A 303 24.86 0.48 -12.78
C GLY A 303 25.35 -0.48 -11.69
N GLU A 304 26.62 -0.43 -11.32
CA GLU A 304 27.18 -1.28 -10.26
C GLU A 304 26.54 -1.00 -8.89
N LYS A 305 26.29 0.27 -8.56
CA LYS A 305 25.56 0.63 -7.33
C LYS A 305 24.15 0.04 -7.32
N TRP A 306 23.37 0.25 -8.39
CA TRP A 306 22.00 -0.26 -8.46
C TRP A 306 21.94 -1.79 -8.42
N LYS A 307 22.88 -2.46 -9.09
CA LYS A 307 23.05 -3.92 -9.00
C LYS A 307 23.27 -4.34 -7.54
N LYS A 308 24.24 -3.73 -6.86
CA LYS A 308 24.59 -4.06 -5.47
C LYS A 308 23.41 -3.85 -4.52
N ASP A 309 22.74 -2.71 -4.62
CA ASP A 309 21.60 -2.37 -3.78
C ASP A 309 20.43 -3.36 -4.01
N GLY A 310 20.20 -3.75 -5.28
CA GLY A 310 19.24 -4.78 -5.65
C GLY A 310 19.56 -6.15 -5.05
N GLU A 311 20.81 -6.62 -5.19
CA GLU A 311 21.26 -7.91 -4.63
C GLU A 311 21.15 -7.95 -3.11
N GLN A 312 21.52 -6.86 -2.43
CA GLN A 312 21.41 -6.75 -0.98
C GLN A 312 19.96 -6.83 -0.51
N LEU A 313 19.06 -6.11 -1.17
CA LEU A 313 17.64 -6.16 -0.84
C LEU A 313 17.06 -7.58 -1.05
N LEU A 314 17.37 -8.20 -2.19
CA LEU A 314 16.87 -9.54 -2.53
C LEU A 314 17.33 -10.58 -1.49
N LYS A 315 18.61 -10.54 -1.09
CA LYS A 315 19.14 -11.40 -0.03
C LYS A 315 18.51 -11.12 1.33
N LYS A 316 18.29 -9.85 1.69
CA LYS A 316 17.60 -9.47 2.93
C LYS A 316 16.18 -10.04 2.97
N ILE A 317 15.42 -9.87 1.89
CA ILE A 317 14.06 -10.41 1.77
C ILE A 317 14.10 -11.95 1.89
N GLN A 318 15.00 -12.61 1.17
CA GLN A 318 15.17 -14.06 1.23
C GLN A 318 15.47 -14.57 2.65
N ALA A 319 16.34 -13.88 3.39
CA ALA A 319 16.68 -14.24 4.76
C ALA A 319 15.48 -14.21 5.73
N THR A 320 14.41 -13.48 5.39
CA THR A 320 13.17 -13.47 6.19
C THR A 320 12.24 -14.66 5.91
N GLY A 321 12.50 -15.42 4.85
CA GLY A 321 11.61 -16.48 4.38
C GLY A 321 10.37 -15.99 3.62
N LEU A 322 10.27 -14.68 3.33
CA LEU A 322 9.10 -14.07 2.69
C LEU A 322 9.30 -13.82 1.20
N ASP A 323 8.26 -14.03 0.40
CA ASP A 323 8.22 -13.74 -1.03
C ASP A 323 7.21 -12.61 -1.36
N PRO A 324 7.52 -11.34 -1.01
CA PRO A 324 6.64 -10.20 -1.31
C PRO A 324 6.59 -9.87 -2.81
N ILE A 325 7.58 -10.33 -3.59
CA ILE A 325 7.70 -10.10 -5.04
C ILE A 325 6.80 -11.07 -5.82
N GLY A 326 6.60 -12.29 -5.32
CA GLY A 326 5.73 -13.30 -5.91
C GLY A 326 6.45 -14.26 -6.85
N TRP A 327 7.70 -14.62 -6.58
CA TRP A 327 8.43 -15.60 -7.38
C TRP A 327 7.80 -16.99 -7.30
N GLY A 328 7.28 -17.38 -6.14
CA GLY A 328 6.60 -18.64 -5.91
C GLY A 328 5.31 -18.72 -6.71
N LEU A 329 4.51 -17.66 -6.69
CA LEU A 329 3.32 -17.56 -7.53
C LEU A 329 3.68 -17.71 -9.03
N ARG A 330 4.79 -17.09 -9.46
CA ARG A 330 5.29 -17.23 -10.83
C ARG A 330 5.77 -18.65 -11.12
N TYR A 331 6.42 -19.30 -10.17
CA TYR A 331 6.86 -20.69 -10.28
C TYR A 331 5.67 -21.64 -10.43
N TYR A 332 4.65 -21.54 -9.56
CA TYR A 332 3.43 -22.35 -9.62
C TYR A 332 2.73 -22.19 -10.97
N SER A 333 2.61 -20.95 -11.48
CA SER A 333 2.00 -20.70 -12.79
C SER A 333 2.68 -21.42 -13.96
N ARG A 334 3.95 -21.81 -13.80
CA ARG A 334 4.75 -22.52 -14.82
C ARG A 334 4.86 -24.02 -14.56
N ASN A 335 4.52 -24.49 -13.36
CA ASN A 335 4.66 -25.87 -12.92
C ASN A 335 3.35 -26.48 -12.39
N TRP A 336 2.21 -25.86 -12.70
CA TRP A 336 0.86 -26.19 -12.21
C TRP A 336 0.40 -27.64 -12.43
N ASN A 337 1.05 -28.39 -13.33
CA ASN A 337 0.72 -29.77 -13.66
C ASN A 337 1.50 -30.79 -12.81
N ASN A 338 1.88 -30.43 -11.58
CA ASN A 338 2.59 -31.31 -10.65
C ASN A 338 2.06 -31.14 -9.21
N ALA A 339 1.77 -32.25 -8.53
CA ALA A 339 1.29 -32.26 -7.15
C ALA A 339 2.33 -31.75 -6.14
N THR A 340 3.63 -31.79 -6.47
CA THR A 340 4.73 -31.43 -5.56
C THR A 340 5.19 -29.98 -5.67
N GLU A 341 4.56 -29.14 -6.51
CA GLU A 341 5.06 -27.80 -6.84
C GLU A 341 5.34 -26.92 -5.60
N GLN A 342 4.53 -27.05 -4.55
CA GLN A 342 4.68 -26.29 -3.30
C GLN A 342 5.85 -26.78 -2.45
N GLU A 343 6.05 -28.10 -2.39
CA GLU A 343 7.15 -28.71 -1.66
C GLU A 343 8.47 -28.41 -2.37
N ASP A 344 8.45 -28.46 -3.70
CA ASP A 344 9.57 -28.06 -4.55
C ASP A 344 9.94 -26.59 -4.32
N TRP A 345 8.96 -25.67 -4.35
CA TRP A 345 9.23 -24.26 -4.10
C TRP A 345 9.77 -24.01 -2.69
N LYS A 346 9.22 -24.66 -1.66
CA LYS A 346 9.72 -24.56 -0.28
C LYS A 346 11.17 -25.02 -0.14
N ARG A 347 11.59 -26.04 -0.91
CA ARG A 347 12.98 -26.53 -0.95
C ARG A 347 13.90 -25.59 -1.73
N LEU A 348 13.40 -25.01 -2.82
CA LEU A 348 14.18 -24.13 -3.70
C LEU A 348 14.40 -22.74 -3.10
N TYR A 349 13.35 -22.16 -2.50
CA TYR A 349 13.33 -20.75 -2.08
C TYR A 349 14.53 -20.35 -1.17
N PRO A 350 14.86 -21.10 -0.10
CA PRO A 350 15.98 -20.76 0.78
C PRO A 350 17.34 -20.78 0.08
N ASN A 351 17.45 -21.54 -1.02
CA ASN A 351 18.68 -21.78 -1.76
C ASN A 351 18.73 -21.02 -3.10
N LEU A 352 17.80 -20.09 -3.33
CA LEU A 352 17.79 -19.29 -4.56
C LEU A 352 19.08 -18.46 -4.66
N GLU A 353 19.68 -18.50 -5.84
CA GLU A 353 20.76 -17.58 -6.19
C GLU A 353 20.17 -16.40 -6.96
N PHE A 354 20.58 -15.18 -6.58
CA PHE A 354 20.20 -13.96 -7.29
C PHE A 354 21.34 -13.51 -8.19
N GLN A 355 21.06 -13.36 -9.48
CA GLN A 355 21.98 -12.79 -10.45
C GLN A 355 21.38 -11.50 -10.97
N VAL A 356 21.96 -10.35 -10.57
CA VAL A 356 21.45 -9.05 -10.98
C VAL A 356 22.39 -8.44 -12.01
N LYS A 357 21.81 -8.00 -13.13
CA LYS A 357 22.47 -7.14 -14.11
C LYS A 357 21.75 -5.80 -14.16
N ALA A 358 22.50 -4.71 -14.09
CA ALA A 358 21.98 -3.35 -14.22
C ALA A 358 22.63 -2.63 -15.40
N ASP A 359 21.82 -2.29 -16.39
CA ASP A 359 22.21 -1.53 -17.58
C ASP A 359 21.72 -0.09 -17.42
N MET A 360 22.64 0.83 -17.12
CA MET A 360 22.36 2.24 -16.91
C MET A 360 22.91 3.09 -18.06
N GLU A 361 22.12 4.06 -18.51
CA GLU A 361 22.51 5.04 -19.52
C GLU A 361 22.24 6.46 -18.99
N ILE A 362 23.30 7.23 -18.73
CA ILE A 362 23.19 8.66 -18.38
C ILE A 362 23.43 9.48 -19.65
N LYS A 363 22.42 10.24 -20.10
CA LYS A 363 22.41 10.83 -21.46
C LYS A 363 23.02 12.24 -21.56
N TYR A 364 22.74 13.13 -20.62
CA TYR A 364 23.19 14.54 -20.67
C TYR A 364 23.33 15.16 -19.28
N THR A 365 23.97 16.33 -19.22
CA THR A 365 24.36 17.08 -18.02
C THR A 365 23.22 17.90 -17.38
N GLY A 366 21.97 17.73 -17.83
CA GLY A 366 20.84 18.53 -17.34
C GLY A 366 20.88 20.02 -17.68
N MET A 367 21.92 20.52 -18.36
CA MET A 367 22.06 21.93 -18.71
C MET A 367 21.05 22.33 -19.79
N ILE A 368 20.11 23.21 -19.43
CA ILE A 368 19.28 23.94 -20.41
C ILE A 368 20.22 24.94 -21.10
N ARG A 369 20.34 24.84 -22.43
CA ARG A 369 21.10 25.79 -23.25
C ARG A 369 20.18 26.77 -23.92
#